data_AF-A0A7C1CM34-F1
#
_entry.id   AF-A0A7C1CM34-F1
#
_cell.length_a   1.000
_cell.length_b   1.000
_cell.length_c   1.000
_cell.angle_alpha   90.00
_cell.angle_beta   90.00
_cell.angle_gamma   90.00
#
_symmetry.space_group_name_H-M   'P 1'
#
loop_
_entity.id
_entity.type
_entity.pdbx_description
1 polymer ?
#
loop_
_entity_poly.entity_id
_entity_poly.type
_entity_poly.pdbx_seq_one_letter_code
_entity_poly.pdbx_strand_id
1 'polypeptide(L)'
;EPERCRLSAFHRSISRTATPKNTNVGRTPFLPLDFYLSWMFPGNYWIVLLDDDNYEYAVVTDDRQFTMFVLARQPEMPQALYDEIRAALEAKQIDTSRLRVTGALL
;
A
#
# COMPACT_ATOMS: atom_id res chain seq x y z
N GLU A 1 -39.80 -4.12 1.48
CA GLU A 1 -38.72 -4.23 0.46
C GLU A 1 -37.61 -3.21 0.70
N PRO A 2 -36.33 -3.56 0.51
CA PRO A 2 -35.20 -2.63 0.62
C PRO A 2 -34.94 -1.92 -0.71
N GLU A 3 -34.88 -0.59 -0.66
CA GLU A 3 -34.57 0.25 -1.80
C GLU A 3 -33.08 0.13 -2.16
N ARG A 4 -32.84 -0.45 -3.34
CA ARG A 4 -31.52 -0.62 -3.96
C ARG A 4 -30.84 0.74 -4.14
N CYS A 5 -29.76 0.98 -3.42
CA CYS A 5 -28.81 2.03 -3.77
C CYS A 5 -27.94 1.56 -4.94
N ARG A 6 -28.28 2.00 -6.15
CA ARG A 6 -27.53 1.76 -7.38
C ARG A 6 -26.41 2.80 -7.47
N LEU A 7 -25.21 2.46 -7.02
CA LEU A 7 -24.03 3.30 -7.24
C LEU A 7 -23.46 3.04 -8.63
N SER A 8 -24.05 3.71 -9.62
CA SER A 8 -23.41 3.87 -10.92
C SER A 8 -22.44 5.04 -10.85
N ALA A 9 -21.16 4.68 -10.83
CA ALA A 9 -20.04 5.38 -11.44
C ALA A 9 -19.68 6.81 -10.98
N PHE A 10 -18.36 6.97 -10.88
CA PHE A 10 -17.65 8.18 -11.25
C PHE A 10 -17.45 9.22 -10.13
N HIS A 11 -16.32 9.03 -9.47
CA HIS A 11 -15.49 9.99 -8.74
C HIS A 11 -15.94 11.47 -8.88
N ARG A 12 -16.80 11.91 -7.98
CA ARG A 12 -16.79 13.29 -7.48
C ARG A 12 -16.66 13.19 -5.98
N SER A 13 -15.61 13.79 -5.43
CA SER A 13 -15.50 14.04 -3.99
C SER A 13 -16.78 14.77 -3.56
N ILE A 14 -17.67 14.07 -2.85
CA ILE A 14 -18.87 14.67 -2.27
C ILE A 14 -18.43 15.25 -0.93
N SER A 15 -18.05 16.53 -0.92
CA SER A 15 -17.82 17.25 0.32
C SER A 15 -19.16 17.80 0.83
N ARG A 16 -19.63 17.29 1.97
CA ARG A 16 -20.80 17.82 2.68
C ARG A 16 -20.33 18.40 4.01
N THR A 17 -20.54 19.70 4.20
CA THR A 17 -20.30 20.36 5.49
C THR A 17 -21.54 20.23 6.35
N ALA A 18 -21.45 19.48 7.45
CA ALA A 18 -22.50 19.43 8.45
C ALA A 18 -22.34 20.64 9.40
N THR A 19 -23.33 21.52 9.43
CA THR A 19 -23.41 22.61 10.41
C THR A 19 -24.00 22.08 11.71
N PRO A 20 -23.29 22.13 12.85
CA PRO A 20 -23.84 21.68 14.11
C PRO A 20 -24.97 22.63 14.56
N LYS A 21 -26.19 22.10 14.76
CA LYS A 21 -27.21 22.82 15.52
C LYS A 21 -26.78 22.81 16.98
N ASN A 22 -26.30 23.96 17.46
CA ASN A 22 -25.97 24.16 18.87
C ASN A 22 -27.27 24.16 19.67
N THR A 23 -27.65 23.03 20.25
CA THR A 23 -28.80 22.96 21.18
C THR A 23 -28.41 23.16 22.63
N ASN A 24 -27.12 23.30 22.95
CA ASN A 24 -26.65 23.73 24.28
C ASN A 24 -25.36 24.54 24.15
N VAL A 25 -25.43 25.79 24.60
CA VAL A 25 -24.33 26.76 24.66
C VAL A 25 -23.20 26.18 25.51
N GLY A 26 -21.97 26.16 24.98
CA GLY A 26 -20.77 26.09 25.82
C GLY A 26 -19.70 25.05 25.47
N ARG A 27 -19.85 24.21 24.44
CA ARG A 27 -18.73 23.36 23.97
C ARG A 27 -18.66 23.36 22.45
N THR A 28 -17.55 23.90 21.93
CA THR A 28 -17.13 23.70 20.54
C THR A 28 -16.86 22.21 20.33
N PRO A 29 -17.43 21.55 19.31
CA PRO A 29 -17.03 20.20 18.96
C PRO A 29 -15.61 20.27 18.35
N PHE A 30 -14.60 20.10 19.19
CA PHE A 30 -13.24 19.83 18.74
C PHE A 30 -13.20 18.37 18.29
N LEU A 31 -13.08 18.14 16.99
CA LEU A 31 -12.69 16.83 16.46
C LEU A 31 -11.17 16.83 16.35
N PRO A 32 -10.41 16.30 17.32
CA PRO A 32 -9.00 16.02 17.11
C PRO A 32 -8.91 14.92 16.06
N LEU A 33 -8.72 15.31 14.80
CA LEU A 33 -8.22 14.38 13.80
C LEU A 33 -6.72 14.27 14.08
N ASP A 34 -6.33 13.22 14.82
CA ASP A 34 -4.94 12.92 15.13
C ASP A 34 -4.19 12.51 13.85
N PHE A 35 -3.79 13.51 13.06
CA PHE A 35 -2.85 13.35 11.93
C PHE A 35 -1.42 13.02 12.40
N TYR A 36 -1.19 12.90 13.70
CA TYR A 36 0.15 12.89 14.30
C TYR A 36 0.96 11.63 14.01
N LEU A 37 0.32 10.51 13.65
CA LEU A 37 1.04 9.27 13.31
C LEU A 37 1.53 9.21 11.85
N SER A 38 0.96 10.00 10.93
CA SER A 38 1.28 9.88 9.50
C SER A 38 2.65 10.47 9.12
N TRP A 39 3.26 11.30 9.96
CA TRP A 39 4.60 11.87 9.71
C TRP A 39 5.73 11.06 10.37
N MET A 40 5.48 10.19 11.33
CA MET A 40 6.62 9.61 12.08
C MET A 40 7.53 8.73 11.22
N PHE A 41 7.06 8.23 10.08
CA PHE A 41 7.87 7.48 9.12
C PHE A 41 7.47 7.80 7.68
N PRO A 42 8.01 8.87 7.06
CA PRO A 42 7.98 8.98 5.61
C PRO A 42 8.91 7.88 5.08
N GLY A 43 8.36 6.68 4.89
CA GLY A 43 9.11 5.58 4.28
C GLY A 43 9.45 5.97 2.85
N ASN A 44 10.72 5.90 2.47
CA ASN A 44 11.07 6.03 1.07
C ASN A 44 10.70 4.72 0.39
N TYR A 45 9.77 4.77 -0.56
CA TYR A 45 9.34 3.61 -1.32
C TYR A 45 10.04 3.64 -2.68
N TRP A 46 11.09 2.86 -2.83
CA TRP A 46 11.86 2.77 -4.06
C TRP A 46 11.56 1.47 -4.79
N ILE A 47 11.03 1.56 -6.00
CA ILE A 47 10.80 0.41 -6.87
C ILE A 47 12.12 0.11 -7.58
N VAL A 48 12.72 -1.06 -7.31
CA VAL A 48 14.01 -1.47 -7.89
C VAL A 48 13.86 -2.45 -9.05
N LEU A 49 12.76 -3.20 -9.06
CA LEU A 49 12.42 -4.16 -10.09
C LEU A 49 10.90 -4.10 -10.29
N LEU A 50 10.48 -4.10 -11.55
CA LEU A 50 9.09 -4.10 -11.93
C LEU A 50 8.95 -4.98 -13.17
N ASP A 51 7.85 -5.71 -13.26
CA ASP A 51 7.46 -6.39 -14.48
C ASP A 51 7.06 -5.37 -15.56
N ASP A 52 7.63 -5.50 -16.75
CA ASP A 52 7.45 -4.54 -17.85
C ASP A 52 6.08 -4.68 -18.55
N ASP A 53 5.52 -5.90 -18.56
CA ASP A 53 4.33 -6.22 -19.37
C ASP A 53 3.03 -5.96 -18.62
N ASN A 54 2.81 -6.61 -17.47
CA ASN A 54 1.52 -6.60 -16.78
C ASN A 54 1.60 -6.12 -15.32
N TYR A 55 2.79 -5.75 -14.84
CA TYR A 55 2.99 -5.30 -13.47
C TYR A 55 2.50 -6.36 -12.48
N GLU A 56 2.77 -7.64 -12.78
CA GLU A 56 2.32 -8.77 -11.97
C GLU A 56 3.13 -8.88 -10.68
N TYR A 57 4.37 -8.39 -10.68
CA TYR A 57 5.20 -8.26 -9.49
C TYR A 57 5.93 -6.93 -9.44
N ALA A 58 6.29 -6.51 -8.23
CA ALA A 58 7.12 -5.35 -7.96
C ALA A 58 8.04 -5.64 -6.77
N VAL A 59 9.30 -5.23 -6.88
CA VAL A 59 10.24 -5.27 -5.75
C VAL A 59 10.47 -3.86 -5.26
N VAL A 60 10.19 -3.66 -3.97
CA VAL A 60 10.25 -2.37 -3.31
C VAL A 60 11.28 -2.44 -2.19
N THR A 61 12.11 -1.41 -2.08
CA THR A 61 13.09 -1.24 -1.01
C THR A 61 13.16 0.22 -0.54
N ASP A 62 14.01 0.47 0.44
CA ASP A 62 14.34 1.77 1.00
C ASP A 62 15.74 2.22 0.52
N ASP A 63 16.05 3.51 0.62
CA ASP A 63 17.35 4.07 0.21
C ASP A 63 18.53 3.40 0.93
N ARG A 64 18.30 2.96 2.17
CA ARG A 64 19.28 2.28 3.02
C ARG A 64 19.20 0.75 2.98
N GLN A 65 18.33 0.18 2.15
CA GLN A 65 18.12 -1.26 2.01
C GLN A 65 17.78 -1.98 3.34
N PHE A 66 17.23 -1.27 4.32
CA PHE A 66 16.86 -1.86 5.62
C PHE A 66 15.61 -2.74 5.54
N THR A 67 14.71 -2.38 4.64
CA THR A 67 13.45 -3.09 4.38
C THR A 67 13.35 -3.39 2.89
N MET A 68 12.82 -4.57 2.58
CA MET A 68 12.60 -5.00 1.20
C MET A 68 11.38 -5.91 1.16
N PHE A 69 10.57 -5.73 0.11
CA PHE A 69 9.36 -6.50 -0.13
C PHE A 69 9.28 -6.88 -1.61
N VAL A 70 8.99 -8.15 -1.86
CA VAL A 70 8.56 -8.64 -3.16
C VAL A 70 7.04 -8.73 -3.11
N LEU A 71 6.37 -7.93 -3.92
CA LEU A 71 4.92 -7.86 -4.02
C LEU A 71 4.48 -8.55 -5.30
N ALA A 72 3.42 -9.33 -5.20
CA ALA A 72 2.80 -10.00 -6.33
C ALA A 72 1.29 -9.71 -6.33
N ARG A 73 0.67 -9.58 -7.51
CA ARG A 73 -0.78 -9.42 -7.62
C ARG A 73 -1.54 -10.69 -7.23
N GLN A 74 -0.89 -11.83 -7.38
CA GLN A 74 -1.42 -13.15 -7.03
C GLN A 74 -0.66 -13.71 -5.82
N PRO A 75 -1.32 -14.49 -4.95
CA PRO A 75 -0.68 -15.12 -3.80
C PRO A 75 0.24 -16.29 -4.19
N GLU A 76 0.11 -16.77 -5.43
CA GLU A 76 0.88 -17.84 -6.03
C GLU A 76 1.88 -17.26 -7.05
N MET A 77 3.13 -17.71 -7.00
CA MET A 77 4.18 -17.28 -7.94
C MET A 77 5.01 -18.49 -8.38
N PRO A 78 5.36 -18.63 -9.67
CA PRO A 78 6.26 -19.69 -10.12
C PRO A 78 7.64 -19.58 -9.46
N GLN A 79 8.19 -20.71 -9.00
CA GLN A 79 9.50 -20.72 -8.35
C GLN A 79 10.61 -20.21 -9.27
N ALA A 80 10.54 -20.50 -10.58
CA ALA A 80 11.48 -19.98 -11.57
C ALA A 80 11.52 -18.44 -11.60
N LEU A 81 10.35 -17.80 -11.57
CA LEU A 81 10.25 -16.34 -11.54
C LEU A 81 10.82 -15.77 -10.24
N TYR A 82 10.57 -16.42 -9.11
CA TYR A 82 11.13 -16.01 -7.83
C TYR A 82 12.67 -16.10 -7.80
N ASP A 83 13.24 -17.16 -8.39
CA ASP A 83 14.68 -17.34 -8.48
C ASP A 83 15.33 -16.31 -9.45
N GLU A 84 14.66 -15.96 -10.55
CA GLU A 84 15.07 -14.87 -11.45
C GLU A 84 15.08 -13.51 -10.72
N ILE A 85 14.04 -13.21 -9.93
CA ILE A 85 13.98 -12.00 -9.12
C ILE A 85 15.14 -11.98 -8.11
N ARG A 86 15.43 -13.11 -7.45
CA ARG A 86 16.57 -13.19 -6.51
C ARG A 86 17.90 -12.97 -7.21
N ALA A 87 18.12 -13.57 -8.37
CA ALA A 87 19.32 -13.37 -9.16
C ALA A 87 19.50 -11.89 -9.57
N ALA A 88 18.40 -11.24 -9.98
CA ALA A 88 18.41 -9.82 -10.33
C ALA A 88 18.74 -8.92 -9.12
N LEU A 89 18.31 -9.30 -7.92
CA LEU A 89 18.62 -8.59 -6.68
C LEU A 89 20.08 -8.80 -6.24
N GLU A 90 20.59 -10.02 -6.35
CA GLU A 90 22.00 -10.34 -6.07
C GLU A 90 22.95 -9.59 -7.02
N ALA A 91 22.59 -9.46 -8.29
CA ALA A 91 23.33 -8.66 -9.26
C ALA A 91 23.37 -7.15 -8.89
N LYS A 92 22.36 -6.66 -8.15
CA LYS A 92 22.32 -5.30 -7.59
C LYS A 92 23.00 -5.18 -6.23
N GLN A 93 23.67 -6.23 -5.75
CA GLN A 93 24.33 -6.31 -4.45
C GLN A 93 23.37 -6.12 -3.26
N ILE A 94 22.08 -6.47 -3.44
CA ILE A 94 21.07 -6.41 -2.39
C ILE A 94 21.04 -7.75 -1.64
N ASP A 95 21.11 -7.71 -0.31
CA ASP A 95 21.07 -8.91 0.53
C ASP A 95 19.65 -9.52 0.57
N THR A 96 19.49 -10.70 -0.02
CA THR A 96 18.24 -11.46 -0.08
C THR A 96 18.09 -12.48 1.06
N SER A 97 19.09 -12.65 1.93
CA SER A 97 19.12 -13.70 2.97
C SER A 97 18.00 -13.59 4.01
N ARG A 98 17.44 -12.39 4.17
CA ARG A 98 16.38 -12.08 5.13
C ARG A 98 14.97 -12.24 4.55
N LEU A 99 14.83 -12.54 3.26
CA LEU A 99 13.53 -12.72 2.63
C LEU A 99 12.78 -13.91 3.22
N ARG A 100 11.52 -13.67 3.57
CA ARG A 100 10.58 -14.69 4.04
C ARG A 100 9.41 -14.73 3.08
N VAL A 101 9.17 -15.90 2.51
CA VAL A 101 8.03 -16.13 1.62
C VAL A 101 6.78 -16.27 2.47
N THR A 102 5.77 -15.44 2.18
CA THR A 102 4.46 -15.45 2.85
C THR A 102 3.35 -16.02 1.97
N GLY A 103 3.59 -16.17 0.67
CA GLY A 103 2.66 -16.78 -0.31
C GLY A 103 2.99 -18.23 -0.65
N ALA A 104 2.42 -18.72 -1.74
CA ALA A 104 2.71 -20.03 -2.30
C ALA A 104 3.67 -19.91 -3.49
N LEU A 105 4.71 -20.72 -3.51
CA LEU A 105 5.59 -20.90 -4.67
C LEU A 105 5.20 -22.20 -5.37
N LEU A 106 5.03 -22.11 -6.70
CA LEU A 106 4.63 -23.22 -7.57
C LEU A 106 5.82 -23.83 -8.30
#